data_AF-A0A1B9IPL7-F1
#
_entry.id   AF-A0A1B9IPL7-F1
#
_cell.length_a   1.000
_cell.length_b   1.000
_cell.length_c   1.000
_cell.angle_alpha   90.00
_cell.angle_beta   90.00
_cell.angle_gamma   90.00
#
_symmetry.space_group_name_H-M   'P 1'
#
loop_
_entity.id
_entity.type
_entity.pdbx_description
1 polymer ?
#
loop_
_entity_poly.entity_id
_entity_poly.type
_entity_poly.pdbx_seq_one_letter_code
_entity_poly.pdbx_strand_id
1 'polypeptide(L)'
;MTSAASSSLRRLPLREAVNTLRTSTDNLVLSNDVRSVTLRFVAKNSEAGPRQFIRTHLPRLSYSNPNLSINVHRIPDPRAKHKNPNSPDKGAVWENGIMPKPEMKIDFDGTPSQTLPLSHLDGDKILAQLISVAGEERLKSLEGPSSLPNQGTI
;
A
#
# COMPACT_ATOMS: atom_id res chain seq x y z
N MET A 1 29.76 -9.54 -9.84
CA MET A 1 28.50 -9.05 -9.24
C MET A 1 27.36 -9.91 -9.78
N THR A 2 26.97 -10.94 -9.03
CA THR A 2 25.90 -11.86 -9.43
C THR A 2 24.56 -11.17 -9.21
N SER A 3 23.89 -10.86 -10.32
CA SER A 3 22.50 -10.39 -10.32
C SER A 3 21.64 -11.49 -9.72
N ALA A 4 21.33 -11.38 -8.42
CA ALA A 4 20.39 -12.27 -7.76
C ALA A 4 19.03 -12.02 -8.41
N ALA A 5 18.67 -12.87 -9.37
CA ALA A 5 17.33 -12.90 -9.92
C ALA A 5 16.36 -12.89 -8.74
N SER A 6 15.54 -11.83 -8.64
CA SER A 6 14.54 -11.66 -7.59
C SER A 6 13.59 -12.85 -7.62
N SER A 7 13.95 -13.92 -6.90
CA SER A 7 13.10 -15.06 -6.69
C SER A 7 11.92 -14.53 -5.91
N SER A 8 10.75 -14.56 -6.56
CA SER A 8 9.50 -14.16 -5.92
C SER A 8 9.42 -14.84 -4.56
N LEU A 9 9.15 -14.10 -3.47
CA LEU A 9 8.97 -14.67 -2.11
C LEU A 9 8.07 -15.90 -2.12
N ARG A 10 7.09 -15.94 -3.02
CA ARG A 10 6.15 -17.06 -3.22
C ARG A 10 6.77 -18.38 -3.70
N ARG A 11 7.99 -18.36 -4.22
CA ARG A 11 8.69 -19.53 -4.76
C ARG A 11 9.79 -20.04 -3.82
N LEU A 12 10.05 -19.32 -2.74
CA LEU A 12 11.05 -19.71 -1.75
C LEU A 12 10.45 -20.72 -0.76
N PRO A 13 11.24 -21.68 -0.27
CA PRO A 13 10.89 -22.48 0.91
C PRO A 13 10.53 -21.58 2.09
N LEU A 14 9.60 -22.01 2.95
CA LEU A 14 9.06 -21.18 4.04
C LEU A 14 10.16 -20.57 4.93
N ARG A 15 11.18 -21.35 5.32
CA ARG A 15 12.28 -20.86 6.16
C ARG A 15 13.07 -19.74 5.49
N GLU A 16 13.35 -19.88 4.20
CA GLU A 16 14.05 -18.86 3.42
C GLU A 16 13.16 -17.62 3.20
N ALA A 17 11.87 -17.81 2.96
CA ALA A 17 10.91 -16.72 2.85
C ALA A 17 10.82 -15.91 4.16
N VAL A 18 10.77 -16.56 5.32
CA VAL A 18 10.77 -15.86 6.61
C VAL A 18 12.10 -15.18 6.88
N ASN A 19 13.23 -15.83 6.57
CA ASN A 19 14.55 -15.21 6.73
C ASN A 19 14.69 -13.97 5.86
N THR A 20 14.27 -14.03 4.59
CA THR A 20 14.29 -12.88 3.68
C THR A 20 13.39 -11.74 4.13
N LEU A 21 12.25 -12.00 4.79
CA LEU A 21 11.42 -10.96 5.42
C LEU A 21 12.09 -10.35 6.67
N ARG A 22 12.86 -11.14 7.43
CA ARG A 22 13.55 -10.67 8.64
C ARG A 22 14.81 -9.86 8.36
N THR A 23 15.58 -10.24 7.36
CA THR A 23 16.92 -9.68 7.10
C THR A 23 16.93 -8.67 5.96
N SER A 24 15.79 -8.41 5.31
CA SER A 24 15.74 -7.41 4.25
C SER A 24 16.05 -6.01 4.78
N THR A 25 16.87 -5.29 4.02
CA THR A 25 17.22 -3.88 4.27
C THR A 25 16.02 -2.93 4.19
N ASP A 26 14.93 -3.39 3.58
CA ASP A 26 13.71 -2.62 3.35
C ASP A 26 12.64 -2.86 4.44
N ASN A 27 13.05 -3.29 5.63
CA ASN A 27 12.16 -3.47 6.78
C ASN A 27 11.77 -2.12 7.36
N LEU A 28 10.78 -1.51 6.70
CA LEU A 28 10.21 -0.23 7.09
C LEU A 28 9.19 -0.43 8.22
N VAL A 29 9.43 0.22 9.34
CA VAL A 29 8.44 0.38 10.43
C VAL A 29 7.73 1.72 10.23
N LEU A 30 6.42 1.70 10.07
CA LEU A 30 5.58 2.89 9.92
C LEU A 30 5.28 3.51 11.30
N SER A 31 4.80 4.77 11.31
CA SER A 31 4.29 5.37 12.55
C SER A 31 3.11 4.57 13.11
N ASN A 32 2.97 4.54 14.43
CA ASN A 32 1.81 3.92 15.09
C ASN A 32 0.50 4.62 14.75
N ASP A 33 0.57 5.85 14.23
CA ASP A 33 -0.60 6.59 13.78
C ASP A 33 -1.21 5.97 12.52
N VAL A 34 -0.45 5.19 11.75
CA VAL A 34 -0.97 4.52 10.54
C VAL A 34 -1.72 3.26 10.94
N ARG A 35 -3.05 3.29 10.81
CA ARG A 35 -3.92 2.18 11.17
C ARG A 35 -4.14 1.20 10.03
N SER A 36 -4.35 1.73 8.82
CA SER A 36 -4.78 0.93 7.68
C SER A 36 -4.16 1.43 6.38
N VAL A 37 -3.81 0.49 5.51
CA VAL A 37 -3.40 0.75 4.13
C VAL A 37 -4.28 -0.07 3.20
N THR A 38 -5.03 0.61 2.35
CA THR A 38 -5.96 0.01 1.40
C THR A 38 -5.51 0.32 -0.03
N LEU A 39 -5.12 -0.70 -0.79
CA LEU A 39 -4.76 -0.57 -2.21
C LEU A 39 -5.94 -0.97 -3.09
N ARG A 40 -6.26 -0.15 -4.09
CA ARG A 40 -7.30 -0.43 -5.08
C ARG A 40 -6.75 -0.24 -6.50
N PHE A 41 -6.80 -1.30 -7.31
CA PHE A 41 -6.29 -1.28 -8.68
C PHE A 41 -6.91 -2.40 -9.54
N VAL A 42 -6.89 -2.24 -10.87
CA VAL A 42 -7.37 -3.27 -11.81
C VAL A 42 -6.40 -4.46 -11.85
N ALA A 43 -6.91 -5.69 -11.80
CA ALA A 43 -6.07 -6.87 -11.62
C ALA A 43 -5.19 -7.21 -12.84
N LYS A 44 -5.73 -7.01 -14.05
CA LYS A 44 -5.12 -7.35 -15.35
C LYS A 44 -5.11 -6.11 -16.24
N ASN A 45 -4.14 -6.07 -17.16
CA ASN A 45 -3.96 -4.96 -18.13
C ASN A 45 -3.88 -3.56 -17.50
N SER A 46 -3.58 -3.49 -16.20
CA SER A 46 -3.34 -2.27 -15.47
C SER A 46 -1.85 -1.95 -15.40
N GLU A 47 -1.58 -0.77 -14.87
CA GLU A 47 -0.24 -0.36 -14.45
C GLU A 47 0.45 -1.43 -13.60
N ALA A 48 1.76 -1.59 -13.84
CA ALA A 48 2.57 -2.63 -13.21
C ALA A 48 2.98 -2.26 -11.77
N GLY A 49 3.06 -0.97 -11.44
CA GLY A 49 3.51 -0.46 -10.15
C GLY A 49 2.81 -1.08 -8.95
N PRO A 50 1.47 -0.98 -8.82
CA PRO A 50 0.74 -1.59 -7.71
C PRO A 50 1.00 -3.09 -7.56
N ARG A 51 1.12 -3.81 -8.69
CA ARG A 51 1.42 -5.25 -8.70
C ARG A 51 2.84 -5.55 -8.23
N GLN A 52 3.81 -4.71 -8.62
CA GLN A 52 5.20 -4.79 -8.17
C GLN A 52 5.28 -4.51 -6.68
N PHE A 53 4.64 -3.43 -6.20
CA PHE A 53 4.59 -3.07 -4.78
C PHE A 53 4.03 -4.21 -3.92
N ILE A 54 2.90 -4.81 -4.31
CA ILE A 54 2.29 -5.94 -3.57
C ILE A 54 3.19 -7.17 -3.55
N ARG A 55 4.00 -7.38 -4.60
CA ARG A 55 4.87 -8.55 -4.70
C ARG A 55 6.17 -8.37 -3.92
N THR A 56 6.74 -7.17 -3.93
CA THR A 56 8.09 -6.89 -3.45
C THR A 56 8.10 -6.28 -2.05
N HIS A 57 7.27 -5.26 -1.84
CA HIS A 57 7.36 -4.38 -0.65
C HIS A 57 6.30 -4.70 0.40
N LEU A 58 5.05 -4.91 -0.02
CA LEU A 58 3.93 -5.12 0.89
C LEU A 58 4.13 -6.30 1.88
N PRO A 59 4.71 -7.46 1.48
CA PRO A 59 4.94 -8.56 2.42
C PRO A 59 5.93 -8.18 3.54
N ARG A 60 6.97 -7.41 3.21
CA ARG A 60 7.98 -6.94 4.17
C ARG A 60 7.40 -5.89 5.10
N LEU A 61 6.60 -4.98 4.55
CA LEU A 61 5.87 -3.98 5.30
C LEU A 61 4.91 -4.63 6.31
N SER A 62 4.12 -5.61 5.86
CA SER A 62 3.20 -6.36 6.73
C SER A 62 3.95 -7.11 7.83
N TYR A 63 5.11 -7.68 7.50
CA TYR A 63 5.92 -8.41 8.47
C TYR A 63 6.47 -7.50 9.57
N SER A 64 6.91 -6.30 9.20
CA SER A 64 7.49 -5.32 10.13
C SER A 64 6.43 -4.58 10.96
N ASN A 65 5.18 -4.53 10.48
CA ASN A 65 4.08 -3.77 11.09
C ASN A 65 2.86 -4.69 11.34
N PRO A 66 2.90 -5.57 12.36
CA PRO A 66 1.85 -6.57 12.57
C PRO A 66 0.48 -5.97 12.91
N ASN A 67 0.45 -4.75 13.44
CA ASN A 67 -0.80 -4.04 13.78
C ASN A 67 -1.43 -3.31 12.59
N LEU A 68 -0.71 -3.21 11.47
CA LEU A 68 -1.19 -2.52 10.27
C LEU A 68 -2.23 -3.38 9.53
N SER A 69 -3.44 -2.87 9.41
CA SER A 69 -4.48 -3.53 8.61
C SER A 69 -4.25 -3.27 7.11
N ILE A 70 -3.92 -4.30 6.35
CA ILE A 70 -3.64 -4.19 4.92
C ILE A 70 -4.80 -4.79 4.11
N ASN A 71 -5.44 -3.96 3.29
CA ASN A 71 -6.54 -4.37 2.41
C ASN A 71 -6.14 -4.19 0.94
N VAL A 72 -6.39 -5.22 0.10
CA VAL A 72 -6.05 -5.18 -1.32
C VAL A 72 -7.28 -5.48 -2.16
N HIS A 73 -7.87 -4.45 -2.76
CA HIS A 73 -9.01 -4.53 -3.65
C HIS A 73 -8.55 -4.61 -5.10
N ARG A 74 -8.57 -5.82 -5.64
CA ARG A 74 -8.31 -6.08 -7.06
C ARG A 74 -9.60 -5.98 -7.84
N ILE A 75 -9.70 -4.98 -8.71
CA ILE A 75 -10.87 -4.77 -9.55
C ILE A 75 -10.75 -5.70 -10.77
N PRO A 76 -11.77 -6.51 -11.07
CA PRO A 76 -11.80 -7.33 -12.27
C PRO A 76 -11.70 -6.47 -13.54
N ASP A 77 -11.03 -7.00 -14.57
CA ASP A 77 -10.93 -6.35 -15.87
C ASP A 77 -11.97 -6.95 -16.83
N PRO A 78 -13.00 -6.19 -17.27
CA PRO A 78 -14.00 -6.64 -18.24
C PRO A 78 -13.39 -7.05 -19.58
N ARG A 79 -12.20 -6.52 -19.92
CA ARG A 79 -11.49 -6.84 -21.17
C ARG A 79 -10.76 -8.18 -21.08
N ALA A 80 -10.57 -8.72 -19.88
CA ALA A 80 -9.89 -9.98 -19.70
C ALA A 80 -10.80 -11.14 -20.13
N LYS A 81 -10.38 -11.87 -21.17
CA LYS A 81 -11.05 -13.11 -21.56
C LYS A 81 -10.75 -14.21 -20.54
N HIS A 82 -11.78 -14.71 -19.87
CA HIS A 82 -11.65 -15.84 -18.95
C HIS A 82 -11.88 -17.15 -19.71
N LYS A 83 -10.91 -18.08 -19.64
CA LYS A 83 -11.08 -19.44 -20.18
C LYS A 83 -12.09 -20.26 -19.37
N ASN A 84 -12.28 -19.92 -18.10
CA ASN A 84 -13.23 -20.59 -17.22
C ASN A 84 -14.61 -19.91 -17.33
N PRO A 85 -15.67 -20.64 -17.74
CA PRO A 85 -17.02 -20.12 -17.86
C PRO A 85 -17.68 -19.76 -16.52
N ASN A 86 -17.13 -20.19 -15.39
CA ASN A 86 -17.62 -19.92 -14.02
C ASN A 86 -16.69 -18.96 -13.24
N SER A 87 -15.91 -18.14 -13.93
CA SER A 87 -15.07 -17.14 -13.28
C SER A 87 -15.93 -16.11 -12.52
N PRO A 88 -15.60 -15.74 -11.27
CA PRO A 88 -16.32 -14.69 -10.54
C PRO A 88 -16.24 -13.33 -11.24
N ASP A 89 -15.20 -13.13 -12.06
CA ASP A 89 -14.98 -11.94 -12.87
C ASP A 89 -15.81 -11.90 -14.17
N LYS A 90 -16.62 -12.94 -14.43
CA LYS A 90 -17.42 -13.03 -15.66
C LYS A 90 -18.50 -11.96 -15.65
N GLY A 91 -18.52 -11.13 -16.70
CA GLY A 91 -19.48 -10.03 -16.80
C GLY A 91 -19.14 -8.84 -15.88
N ALA A 92 -17.89 -8.72 -15.44
CA ALA A 92 -17.43 -7.50 -14.79
C ALA A 92 -17.75 -6.29 -15.68
N VAL A 93 -18.19 -5.19 -15.05
CA VAL A 93 -18.42 -3.90 -15.70
C VAL A 93 -17.78 -2.85 -14.81
N TRP A 94 -17.05 -1.91 -15.41
CA TRP A 94 -16.55 -0.76 -14.67
C TRP A 94 -17.63 0.30 -14.53
N GLU A 95 -17.56 1.07 -13.44
CA GLU A 95 -18.44 2.19 -13.22
C GLU A 95 -18.33 3.19 -14.39
N ASN A 96 -19.48 3.51 -15.01
CA ASN A 96 -19.56 4.37 -16.20
C ASN A 96 -18.74 3.87 -17.42
N GLY A 97 -18.32 2.60 -17.44
CA GLY A 97 -17.46 2.05 -18.48
C GLY A 97 -16.02 2.57 -18.46
N ILE A 98 -15.63 3.34 -17.45
CA ILE A 98 -14.32 3.98 -17.35
C ILE A 98 -13.39 3.12 -16.50
N MET A 99 -12.16 2.90 -16.97
CA MET A 99 -11.16 2.16 -16.20
C MET A 99 -10.83 2.92 -14.90
N PRO A 100 -11.01 2.29 -13.72
CA PRO A 100 -10.67 2.93 -12.47
C PRO A 100 -9.16 3.11 -12.36
N LYS A 101 -8.75 4.31 -11.91
CA LYS A 101 -7.35 4.62 -11.67
C LYS A 101 -6.86 3.91 -10.40
N PRO A 102 -5.59 3.47 -10.37
CA PRO A 102 -5.04 2.84 -9.19
C PRO A 102 -4.80 3.87 -8.08
N GLU A 103 -5.17 3.52 -6.86
CA GLU A 103 -5.09 4.40 -5.70
C GLU A 103 -4.72 3.62 -4.43
N MET A 104 -4.11 4.33 -3.47
CA MET A 104 -3.81 3.84 -2.13
C MET A 104 -4.43 4.78 -1.12
N LYS A 105 -5.30 4.25 -0.27
CA LYS A 105 -5.85 4.97 0.87
C LYS A 105 -5.07 4.59 2.13
N ILE A 106 -4.67 5.59 2.90
CA ILE A 106 -4.00 5.44 4.18
C ILE A 106 -4.93 6.01 5.24
N ASP A 107 -5.33 5.18 6.19
CA ASP A 107 -6.13 5.60 7.34
C ASP A 107 -5.21 5.80 8.54
N PHE A 108 -5.36 6.94 9.19
CA PHE A 108 -4.62 7.32 10.38
C PHE A 108 -5.50 7.29 11.63
N ASP A 109 -4.88 7.26 12.80
CA ASP A 109 -5.58 7.44 14.06
C ASP A 109 -5.81 8.94 14.33
N GLY A 110 -7.05 9.31 14.65
CA GLY A 110 -7.42 10.69 14.96
C GLY A 110 -7.36 11.71 13.80
N THR A 111 -6.83 11.36 12.62
CA THR A 111 -6.75 12.29 11.47
C THR A 111 -7.47 11.75 10.22
N PRO A 112 -7.85 12.64 9.28
CA PRO A 112 -8.51 12.23 8.05
C PRO A 112 -7.64 11.31 7.20
N SER A 113 -8.26 10.28 6.61
CA SER A 113 -7.59 9.40 5.68
C SER A 113 -7.06 10.15 4.45
N GLN A 114 -5.87 9.78 4.00
CA GLN A 114 -5.29 10.32 2.76
C GLN A 114 -5.43 9.30 1.62
N THR A 115 -5.73 9.79 0.42
CA THR A 115 -5.79 8.96 -0.79
C THR A 115 -4.73 9.42 -1.78
N LEU A 116 -3.88 8.48 -2.18
CA LEU A 116 -2.72 8.72 -3.03
C LEU A 116 -2.95 8.07 -4.40
N PRO A 117 -2.85 8.83 -5.51
CA PRO A 117 -2.90 8.26 -6.83
C PRO A 117 -1.63 7.43 -7.07
N LEU A 118 -1.79 6.22 -7.59
CA LEU A 118 -0.68 5.32 -7.89
C LEU A 118 -0.32 5.31 -9.39
N SER A 119 -0.90 6.22 -10.17
CA SER A 119 -0.71 6.27 -11.60
C SER A 119 0.71 6.68 -11.99
N HIS A 120 1.28 5.94 -12.93
CA HIS A 120 2.63 6.05 -13.47
C HIS A 120 3.74 5.87 -12.43
N LEU A 121 3.44 5.26 -11.29
CA LEU A 121 4.42 4.94 -10.27
C LEU A 121 4.87 3.49 -10.41
N ASP A 122 6.16 3.25 -10.18
CA ASP A 122 6.71 1.90 -9.98
C ASP A 122 6.60 1.50 -8.50
N GLY A 123 6.95 0.25 -8.18
CA GLY A 123 6.83 -0.24 -6.80
C GLY A 123 7.64 0.56 -5.78
N ASP A 124 8.82 1.06 -6.17
CA ASP A 124 9.73 1.78 -5.27
C ASP A 124 9.23 3.20 -4.99
N LYS A 125 8.68 3.88 -6.01
CA LYS A 125 8.05 5.20 -5.88
C LYS A 125 6.79 5.14 -5.03
N ILE A 126 5.99 4.08 -5.16
CA ILE A 126 4.81 3.87 -4.30
C ILE A 126 5.24 3.75 -2.82
N LEU A 127 6.32 3.01 -2.55
CA LEU A 127 6.87 2.89 -1.20
C LEU A 127 7.40 4.24 -0.68
N ALA A 128 8.16 4.96 -1.49
CA ALA A 128 8.68 6.29 -1.12
C ALA A 128 7.54 7.27 -0.80
N GLN A 129 6.47 7.26 -1.58
CA GLN A 129 5.32 8.11 -1.35
C GLN A 129 4.55 7.74 -0.08
N LEU A 130 4.41 6.43 0.20
CA LEU A 130 3.87 5.95 1.48
C LEU A 130 4.70 6.45 2.65
N ILE A 131 6.04 6.37 2.57
CA ILE A 131 6.95 6.84 3.62
C ILE A 131 6.80 8.34 3.85
N SER A 132 6.77 9.13 2.77
CA SER A 132 6.62 10.60 2.88
C SER A 132 5.35 10.94 3.64
N VAL A 133 4.23 10.34 3.25
CA VAL A 133 2.91 10.63 3.84
C VAL A 133 2.79 10.10 5.27
N ALA A 134 3.28 8.89 5.54
CA ALA A 134 3.29 8.32 6.89
C ALA A 134 4.28 9.03 7.84
N GLY A 135 5.36 9.62 7.30
CA GLY A 135 6.39 10.34 8.04
C GLY A 135 6.05 11.81 8.30
N GLU A 136 5.39 12.49 7.36
CA GLU A 136 4.95 13.89 7.51
C GLU A 136 3.87 14.05 8.60
N GLU A 137 2.95 13.08 8.75
CA GLU A 137 1.95 13.15 9.82
C GLU A 137 2.55 13.00 11.22
N ARG A 138 3.68 12.27 11.37
CA ARG A 138 4.43 12.26 12.64
C ARG A 138 4.84 13.67 13.09
N LEU A 139 5.18 14.54 12.14
CA LEU A 139 5.57 15.92 12.44
C LEU A 139 4.36 16.80 12.74
N LYS A 140 3.25 16.65 12.01
CA LYS A 140 2.01 17.41 12.26
C LYS A 140 1.34 17.04 13.58
N SER A 141 1.37 15.77 13.98
CA SER A 141 0.86 15.31 15.29
C SER A 141 1.65 15.87 16.48
N LEU A 142 2.91 16.25 16.27
CA LEU A 142 3.75 16.92 17.29
C LEU A 142 3.49 18.43 17.37
N GLU A 143 2.84 19.04 16.37
CA GLU A 143 2.50 20.48 16.33
C GLU A 143 1.09 20.82 16.84
N GLY A 144 0.48 19.95 17.67
CA GLY A 144 -0.78 20.22 18.38
C GLY A 144 -0.70 21.34 19.43
N PRO A 145 -1.83 21.99 19.78
CA PRO A 145 -2.01 23.43 19.75
C PRO A 145 -1.35 24.19 20.91
N SER A 146 -0.53 25.19 20.58
CA SER A 146 -0.10 26.26 21.50
C SER A 146 -1.27 27.22 21.79
N SER A 147 -2.29 26.75 22.49
CA SER A 147 -3.25 27.63 23.16
C SER A 147 -2.76 27.90 24.58
N LEU A 148 -1.93 28.95 24.72
CA LEU A 148 -1.61 29.52 26.03
C LEU A 148 -2.90 30.09 26.63
N PRO A 149 -3.29 29.73 27.86
CA PRO A 149 -4.38 30.40 28.55
C PRO A 149 -3.93 31.82 28.87
N ASN A 150 -4.56 32.81 28.24
CA ASN A 150 -4.38 34.21 28.58
C ASN A 150 -4.94 34.42 29.99
N GLN A 151 -4.05 34.45 30.98
CA GLN A 151 -4.37 34.80 32.36
C GLN A 151 -4.40 36.33 32.52
N GLY A 152 -5.52 36.84 33.07
CA GLY A 152 -5.63 38.18 33.65
C GLY A 152 -5.80 39.32 32.63
N THR A 153 -6.66 40.31 32.85
CA THR A 153 -6.69 41.14 34.06
C THR A 153 -8.01 41.92 34.13
N ILE A 154 -8.63 41.84 35.33
CA ILE A 154 -9.45 42.81 36.08
C ILE A 154 -10.19 43.91 35.29
#